data_AF-A0A4P7N7Y1-F1
#
_entry.id   AF-A0A4P7N7Y1-F1
#
_cell.length_a   1.000
_cell.length_b   1.000
_cell.length_c   1.000
_cell.angle_alpha   90.00
_cell.angle_beta   90.00
_cell.angle_gamma   90.00
#
_symmetry.space_group_name_H-M   'P 1'
#
loop_
_entity.id
_entity.type
_entity.pdbx_description
1 polymer ?
#
loop_
_entity_poly.entity_id
_entity_poly.type
_entity_poly.pdbx_seq_one_letter_code
_entity_poly.pdbx_strand_id
1 'polypeptide(L)'
;MVYQIATMLLATRISMPTRLAGHTIVRRAMSTLPNNSHIKVFADASRPNTHILTYLETNPPSPGLAIGTTTEVPPTPRSFSENPRFLSILNEVLKQHAHRDEGLQAQAKAFASPGGATLGSGGVFFPQQRQKRRGDNASAAGLGGGGGAGGSSAGGASAQGGAGGGGVGGWVHLSDARNPPDYGRIAWPEDILGSVEVDAEGNPMNNFQPSGTYRILTNEGILGLSPFLRQKVIEKLKEEEQKERLA
;
A
#
# COMPACT_ATOMS: atom_id res chain seq x y z
N MET A 1 -100.20 -20.75 4.97
CA MET A 1 -99.73 -19.58 4.21
C MET A 1 -98.61 -18.95 5.02
N VAL A 2 -97.37 -19.19 4.61
CA VAL A 2 -96.17 -19.00 5.42
C VAL A 2 -95.71 -17.54 5.36
N TYR A 3 -95.49 -16.94 6.53
CA TYR A 3 -94.83 -15.65 6.74
C TYR A 3 -93.34 -15.77 6.39
N GLN A 4 -92.79 -14.83 5.59
CA GLN A 4 -91.35 -14.61 5.54
C GLN A 4 -91.06 -13.11 5.54
N ILE A 5 -90.69 -12.61 6.72
CA ILE A 5 -90.12 -11.29 6.95
C ILE A 5 -88.66 -11.36 6.51
N ALA A 6 -88.28 -10.61 5.48
CA ALA A 6 -86.91 -10.55 4.99
C ALA A 6 -86.12 -9.50 5.78
N THR A 7 -85.26 -9.98 6.66
CA THR A 7 -84.31 -9.21 7.47
C THR A 7 -83.23 -8.59 6.57
N MET A 8 -83.21 -7.26 6.45
CA MET A 8 -82.11 -6.51 5.82
C MET A 8 -80.93 -6.41 6.80
N LEU A 9 -79.81 -7.07 6.47
CA LEU A 9 -78.55 -6.98 7.21
C LEU A 9 -77.64 -5.96 6.51
N LEU A 10 -77.45 -4.81 7.16
CA LEU A 10 -76.58 -3.72 6.72
C LEU A 10 -75.11 -4.11 6.97
N ALA A 11 -74.36 -4.42 5.92
CA ALA A 11 -72.95 -4.75 6.02
C ALA A 11 -72.09 -3.47 6.08
N THR A 12 -71.65 -3.11 7.29
CA THR A 12 -70.73 -2.00 7.57
C THR A 12 -69.33 -2.34 7.02
N ARG A 13 -68.90 -1.65 5.97
CA ARG A 13 -67.54 -1.81 5.42
C ARG A 13 -66.56 -0.97 6.23
N ILE A 14 -65.85 -1.62 7.15
CA ILE A 14 -64.73 -1.02 7.88
C ILE A 14 -63.53 -1.00 6.93
N SER A 15 -63.22 0.17 6.38
CA SER A 15 -62.00 0.41 5.60
C SER A 15 -60.82 0.58 6.55
N MET A 16 -60.03 -0.48 6.71
CA MET A 16 -58.73 -0.42 7.38
C MET A 16 -57.71 0.26 6.46
N PRO A 17 -56.98 1.31 6.90
CA PRO A 17 -55.85 1.80 6.15
C PRO A 17 -54.69 0.81 6.30
N THR A 18 -54.39 0.07 5.23
CA THR A 18 -53.12 -0.64 5.09
C THR A 18 -51.99 0.38 5.10
N ARG A 19 -51.38 0.59 6.28
CA ARG A 19 -50.05 1.20 6.35
C ARG A 19 -49.08 0.22 5.69
N LEU A 20 -48.85 0.41 4.40
CA LEU A 20 -47.64 -0.06 3.76
C LEU A 20 -46.47 0.56 4.53
N ALA A 21 -45.88 -0.21 5.43
CA ALA A 21 -44.54 0.03 5.91
C ALA A 21 -43.64 -0.06 4.68
N GLY A 22 -43.48 1.07 4.00
CA GLY A 22 -42.45 1.23 3.01
C GLY A 22 -41.15 1.01 3.74
N HIS A 23 -40.55 -0.17 3.58
CA HIS A 23 -39.12 -0.30 3.76
C HIS A 23 -38.51 0.67 2.77
N THR A 24 -38.16 1.87 3.25
CA THR A 24 -37.24 2.75 2.56
C THR A 24 -35.99 1.93 2.35
N ILE A 25 -35.87 1.36 1.16
CA ILE A 25 -34.60 0.89 0.62
C ILE A 25 -33.78 2.17 0.52
N VAL A 26 -33.04 2.47 1.60
CA VAL A 26 -31.98 3.47 1.55
C VAL A 26 -31.01 2.93 0.52
N ARG A 27 -31.12 3.43 -0.71
CA ARG A 27 -30.11 3.23 -1.75
C ARG A 27 -28.86 3.90 -1.21
N ARG A 28 -28.04 3.15 -0.48
CA ARG A 28 -26.74 3.62 0.00
C ARG A 28 -25.91 3.94 -1.24
N ALA A 29 -25.56 5.21 -1.42
CA ALA A 29 -24.73 5.66 -2.51
C ALA A 29 -23.33 5.09 -2.29
N MET A 30 -22.99 4.03 -3.03
CA MET A 30 -21.62 3.56 -3.13
C MET A 30 -20.87 4.53 -4.03
N SER A 31 -20.04 5.38 -3.43
CA SER A 31 -19.08 6.18 -4.19
C SER A 31 -17.70 5.53 -4.09
N THR A 32 -16.90 5.69 -5.15
CA THR A 32 -15.49 5.32 -5.15
C THR A 32 -14.66 6.56 -4.87
N LEU A 33 -13.52 6.41 -4.19
CA LEU A 33 -12.61 7.54 -4.00
C LEU A 33 -12.01 7.99 -5.34
N PRO A 34 -11.91 9.31 -5.60
CA PRO A 34 -11.29 9.83 -6.83
C PRO A 34 -9.84 9.37 -7.00
N ASN A 35 -9.10 9.26 -5.90
CA ASN A 35 -7.70 8.87 -5.90
C ASN A 35 -7.50 7.34 -5.90
N ASN A 36 -8.54 6.55 -5.61
CA ASN A 36 -8.46 5.09 -5.63
C ASN A 36 -9.85 4.45 -5.88
N SER A 37 -10.08 4.02 -7.12
CA SER A 37 -11.36 3.43 -7.56
C SER A 37 -11.71 2.10 -6.89
N HIS A 38 -10.72 1.45 -6.27
CA HIS A 38 -10.90 0.16 -5.58
C HIS A 38 -11.39 0.31 -4.15
N ILE A 39 -11.23 1.49 -3.55
CA ILE A 39 -11.74 1.77 -2.21
C ILE A 39 -13.15 2.32 -2.34
N LYS A 40 -14.10 1.57 -1.74
CA LYS A 40 -15.51 1.92 -1.72
C LYS A 40 -15.83 2.71 -0.47
N VAL A 41 -16.68 3.72 -0.66
CA VAL A 41 -17.18 4.60 0.39
C VAL A 41 -18.63 4.24 0.66
N PHE A 42 -18.93 3.84 1.89
CA PHE A 42 -20.29 3.57 2.35
C PHE A 42 -20.70 4.59 3.41
N ALA A 43 -21.93 5.08 3.36
CA ALA A 43 -22.47 5.85 4.48
C ALA A 43 -22.72 4.91 5.69
N ASP A 44 -22.23 5.30 6.87
CA ASP A 44 -22.52 4.60 8.11
C ASP A 44 -24.01 4.79 8.45
N ALA A 45 -24.71 3.70 8.76
CA ALA A 45 -26.13 3.75 9.12
C ALA A 45 -26.35 4.18 10.57
N SER A 46 -25.33 4.03 11.42
CA SER A 46 -25.41 4.37 12.83
C SER A 46 -25.02 5.84 13.09
N ARG A 47 -24.24 6.45 12.19
CA ARG A 47 -23.76 7.83 12.34
C ARG A 47 -23.97 8.62 11.05
N PRO A 48 -24.96 9.53 11.01
CA PRO A 48 -25.12 10.44 9.88
C PRO A 48 -23.89 11.35 9.83
N ASN A 49 -23.25 11.45 8.66
CA ASN A 49 -22.00 12.20 8.41
C ASN A 49 -20.67 11.44 8.62
N THR A 50 -20.70 10.12 8.88
CA THR A 50 -19.49 9.30 8.77
C THR A 50 -19.59 8.32 7.61
N HIS A 51 -18.46 8.15 6.93
CA HIS A 51 -18.30 7.26 5.80
C HIS A 51 -17.32 6.16 6.17
N ILE A 52 -17.62 4.92 5.78
CA ILE A 52 -16.78 3.74 5.97
C ILE A 52 -16.04 3.49 4.67
N LEU A 53 -14.72 3.35 4.76
CA LEU A 53 -13.85 3.02 3.64
C LEU A 53 -13.53 1.53 3.69
N THR A 54 -13.85 0.79 2.63
CA THR A 54 -13.63 -0.66 2.57
C THR A 54 -13.25 -1.11 1.16
N TYR A 55 -12.56 -2.24 1.07
CA TYR A 55 -12.32 -2.94 -0.19
C TYR A 55 -13.46 -3.90 -0.57
N LEU A 56 -14.33 -4.26 0.39
CA LEU A 56 -15.42 -5.20 0.16
C LEU A 56 -16.66 -4.47 -0.33
N GLU A 57 -17.35 -5.07 -1.31
CA GLU A 57 -18.63 -4.55 -1.83
C GLU A 57 -19.85 -5.06 -1.05
N THR A 58 -19.62 -5.71 0.09
CA THR A 58 -20.66 -6.37 0.86
C THR A 58 -21.59 -5.36 1.57
N ASN A 59 -22.90 -5.58 1.49
CA ASN A 59 -23.92 -4.76 2.14
C ASN A 59 -24.78 -5.61 3.10
N PRO A 60 -24.79 -5.34 4.42
CA PRO A 60 -24.09 -4.25 5.12
C PRO A 60 -22.57 -4.46 5.22
N PRO A 61 -21.77 -3.38 5.18
CA PRO A 61 -20.32 -3.47 5.35
C PRO A 61 -19.97 -3.84 6.80
N SER A 62 -18.99 -4.73 6.98
CA SER A 62 -18.47 -5.09 8.30
C SER A 62 -17.51 -3.99 8.80
N PRO A 63 -17.85 -3.25 9.87
CA PRO A 63 -17.01 -2.15 10.35
C PRO A 63 -15.66 -2.64 10.86
N GLY A 64 -15.59 -3.88 11.36
CA GLY A 64 -14.36 -4.50 11.83
C GLY A 64 -13.34 -4.82 10.73
N LEU A 65 -13.75 -4.99 9.47
CA LEU A 65 -12.88 -5.30 8.33
C LEU A 65 -12.63 -4.11 7.40
N ALA A 66 -13.32 -2.99 7.66
CA ALA A 66 -13.11 -1.75 6.93
C ALA A 66 -11.69 -1.19 7.17
N ILE A 67 -11.18 -0.47 6.17
CA ILE A 67 -9.89 0.24 6.22
C ILE A 67 -9.94 1.30 7.33
N GLY A 68 -11.05 1.99 7.44
CA GLY A 68 -11.29 3.00 8.45
C GLY A 68 -12.57 3.78 8.20
N THR A 69 -12.75 4.83 8.98
CA THR A 69 -13.90 5.73 8.87
C THR A 69 -13.44 7.15 8.60
N THR A 70 -14.23 7.92 7.87
CA THR A 70 -13.94 9.31 7.55
C THR A 70 -15.17 10.19 7.65
N THR A 71 -15.00 11.44 8.06
CA THR A 71 -16.07 12.43 8.10
C THR A 71 -16.19 13.25 6.81
N GLU A 72 -15.17 13.24 5.96
CA GLU A 72 -15.09 14.07 4.75
C GLU A 72 -14.63 13.24 3.55
N VAL A 73 -15.15 13.54 2.35
CA VAL A 73 -14.75 12.90 1.10
C VAL A 73 -14.32 14.01 0.13
N PRO A 74 -13.04 14.09 -0.28
CA PRO A 74 -11.93 13.16 -0.05
C PRO A 74 -11.41 13.17 1.41
N PRO A 75 -10.91 12.03 1.91
CA PRO A 75 -10.46 11.90 3.29
C PRO A 75 -9.12 12.62 3.49
N THR A 76 -8.97 13.30 4.63
CA THR A 76 -7.73 13.97 5.05
C THR A 76 -7.17 13.29 6.30
N PRO A 77 -5.88 13.46 6.64
CA PRO A 77 -5.32 12.85 7.86
C PRO A 77 -6.03 13.28 9.15
N ARG A 78 -6.75 14.41 9.13
CA ARG A 78 -7.52 14.92 10.27
C ARG A 78 -8.93 14.35 10.34
N SER A 79 -9.52 14.01 9.19
CA SER A 79 -10.88 13.51 9.10
C SER A 79 -10.96 11.98 9.05
N PHE A 80 -9.82 11.28 8.92
CA PHE A 80 -9.74 9.83 8.83
C PHE A 80 -9.31 9.17 10.14
N SER A 81 -10.06 8.16 10.56
CA SER A 81 -9.71 7.27 11.67
C SER A 81 -9.45 5.88 11.12
N GLU A 82 -8.22 5.40 11.30
CA GLU A 82 -7.80 4.07 10.86
C GLU A 82 -8.38 2.95 11.75
N ASN A 83 -8.54 1.77 11.15
CA ASN A 83 -8.92 0.57 11.87
C ASN A 83 -7.68 -0.30 12.15
N PRO A 84 -7.30 -0.52 13.42
CA PRO A 84 -6.12 -1.33 13.76
C PRO A 84 -6.28 -2.80 13.36
N ARG A 85 -7.52 -3.31 13.31
CA ARG A 85 -7.81 -4.69 12.88
C ARG A 85 -7.44 -4.89 11.41
N PHE A 86 -7.72 -3.91 10.57
CA PHE A 86 -7.33 -3.93 9.16
C PHE A 86 -5.81 -3.89 9.00
N LEU A 87 -5.10 -3.05 9.77
CA LEU A 87 -3.63 -2.99 9.72
C LEU A 87 -2.99 -4.34 10.08
N SER A 88 -3.53 -5.04 11.08
CA SER A 88 -3.05 -6.37 11.44
C SER A 88 -3.22 -7.38 10.29
N ILE A 89 -4.38 -7.37 9.63
CA ILE A 89 -4.64 -8.22 8.45
C ILE A 89 -3.69 -7.85 7.30
N LEU A 90 -3.52 -6.55 7.03
CA LEU A 90 -2.61 -6.07 6.00
C LEU A 90 -1.18 -6.57 6.27
N ASN A 91 -0.68 -6.39 7.48
CA ASN A 91 0.66 -6.84 7.87
C ASN A 91 0.81 -8.37 7.77
N GLU A 92 -0.23 -9.15 8.10
CA GLU A 92 -0.22 -10.60 7.93
C GLU A 92 -0.10 -10.99 6.44
N VAL A 93 -0.88 -10.35 5.57
CA VAL A 93 -0.85 -10.59 4.11
C VAL A 93 0.50 -10.19 3.53
N LEU A 94 1.03 -9.04 3.93
CA LEU A 94 2.35 -8.59 3.50
C LEU A 94 3.43 -9.57 3.96
N LYS A 95 3.36 -10.06 5.20
CA LYS A 95 4.31 -11.07 5.69
C LYS A 95 4.31 -12.35 4.84
N GLN A 96 3.16 -12.75 4.33
CA GLN A 96 3.02 -13.98 3.52
C GLN A 96 3.32 -13.77 2.03
N HIS A 97 3.13 -12.56 1.50
CA HIS A 97 3.11 -12.33 0.05
C HIS A 97 4.02 -11.21 -0.45
N ALA A 98 4.62 -10.39 0.42
CA ALA A 98 5.51 -9.28 0.00
C ALA A 98 6.68 -9.76 -0.86
N HIS A 99 7.27 -10.91 -0.56
CA HIS A 99 8.37 -11.50 -1.34
C HIS A 99 7.96 -11.90 -2.78
N ARG A 100 6.66 -12.00 -3.07
CA ARG A 100 6.12 -12.36 -4.40
C ARG A 100 5.71 -11.14 -5.22
N ASP A 101 5.84 -9.95 -4.67
CA ASP A 101 5.52 -8.73 -5.42
C ASP A 101 6.56 -8.50 -6.52
N GLU A 102 6.08 -8.31 -7.76
CA GLU A 102 6.94 -8.15 -8.93
C GLU A 102 7.77 -6.86 -8.86
N GLY A 103 7.20 -5.78 -8.32
CA GLY A 103 7.91 -4.50 -8.15
C GLY A 103 9.06 -4.62 -7.17
N LEU A 104 8.82 -5.30 -6.04
CA LEU A 104 9.85 -5.59 -5.06
C LEU A 104 10.94 -6.52 -5.60
N GLN A 105 10.57 -7.57 -6.35
CA GLN A 105 11.54 -8.48 -6.99
C GLN A 105 12.41 -7.75 -8.03
N ALA A 106 11.81 -6.88 -8.84
CA ALA A 106 12.54 -6.09 -9.81
C ALA A 106 13.53 -5.14 -9.12
N GLN A 107 13.10 -4.50 -8.03
CA GLN A 107 13.96 -3.64 -7.22
C GLN A 107 15.11 -4.42 -6.59
N ALA A 108 14.83 -5.58 -5.98
CA ALA A 108 15.83 -6.46 -5.38
C ALA A 108 16.88 -6.94 -6.39
N LYS A 109 16.45 -7.36 -7.58
CA LYS A 109 17.35 -7.75 -8.68
C LYS A 109 18.19 -6.59 -9.20
N ALA A 110 17.59 -5.40 -9.30
CA ALA A 110 18.33 -4.20 -9.71
C ALA A 110 19.41 -3.83 -8.69
N PHE A 111 19.16 -4.03 -7.40
CA PHE A 111 20.12 -3.83 -6.32
C PHE A 111 21.25 -4.87 -6.31
N ALA A 112 20.95 -6.15 -6.54
CA ALA A 112 21.96 -7.21 -6.59
C ALA A 112 22.76 -7.25 -7.91
N SER A 113 22.27 -6.59 -8.97
CA SER A 113 22.96 -6.57 -10.25
C SER A 113 24.30 -5.84 -10.13
N PRO A 114 25.41 -6.39 -10.68
CA PRO A 114 26.70 -5.70 -10.79
C PRO A 114 26.62 -4.34 -11.51
N GLY A 115 25.53 -4.08 -12.25
CA GLY A 115 25.22 -2.82 -12.92
C GLY A 115 24.68 -1.71 -12.01
N GLY A 116 24.16 -2.04 -10.81
CA GLY A 116 23.52 -1.08 -9.91
C GLY A 116 24.48 -0.10 -9.23
N ALA A 117 25.76 -0.49 -9.10
CA ALA A 117 26.82 0.33 -8.53
C ALA A 117 27.74 1.00 -9.57
N THR A 118 27.52 0.77 -10.87
CA THR A 118 28.48 1.14 -11.94
C THR A 118 28.00 2.21 -12.91
N LEU A 119 26.73 2.63 -12.86
CA LEU A 119 26.19 3.67 -13.77
C LEU A 119 26.41 5.13 -13.30
N GLY A 120 26.97 5.33 -12.10
CA GLY A 120 27.31 6.67 -11.57
C GLY A 120 28.75 6.83 -11.04
N SER A 121 29.52 5.74 -11.03
CA SER A 121 30.93 5.71 -10.59
C SER A 121 31.77 5.39 -11.82
N GLY A 122 32.50 6.39 -12.33
CA GLY A 122 33.24 6.37 -13.60
C GLY A 122 33.77 4.99 -13.99
N GLY A 123 33.03 4.33 -14.89
CA GLY A 123 33.37 3.04 -15.45
C GLY A 123 34.76 3.08 -16.07
N VAL A 124 35.60 2.18 -15.58
CA VAL A 124 36.96 1.93 -16.04
C VAL A 124 36.91 1.24 -17.42
N PHE A 125 36.52 1.97 -18.47
CA PHE A 125 36.47 1.46 -19.84
C PHE A 125 37.02 2.45 -20.88
N PHE A 126 37.99 3.27 -20.50
CA PHE A 126 38.82 3.98 -21.49
C PHE A 126 40.18 3.29 -21.59
N PRO A 127 40.57 2.76 -22.77
CA PRO A 127 41.92 2.23 -22.96
C PRO A 127 42.88 3.41 -22.90
N GLN A 128 43.55 3.59 -21.76
CA GLN A 128 44.51 4.66 -21.57
C GLN A 128 45.70 4.45 -22.51
N GLN A 129 45.75 5.26 -23.57
CA GLN A 129 46.91 5.36 -24.44
C GLN A 129 48.15 5.64 -23.60
N ARG A 130 49.10 4.71 -23.70
CA ARG A 130 50.39 4.68 -23.01
C ARG A 130 51.27 5.84 -23.49
N GLN A 131 51.19 6.99 -22.83
CA GLN A 131 52.17 8.08 -23.03
C GLN A 131 53.46 7.78 -22.28
N LYS A 132 54.54 7.70 -23.06
CA LYS A 132 55.90 7.34 -22.67
C LYS A 132 56.70 8.63 -22.47
N ARG A 133 57.10 8.98 -21.23
CA ARG A 133 58.15 9.97 -20.90
C ARG A 133 58.81 9.52 -19.57
N ARG A 134 60.02 8.92 -19.57
CA ARG A 134 61.41 9.45 -19.57
C ARG A 134 61.76 10.34 -18.34
N GLY A 135 62.75 9.86 -17.55
CA GLY A 135 63.55 10.56 -16.52
C GLY A 135 62.82 10.78 -15.19
N ASP A 136 63.39 10.68 -13.98
CA ASP A 136 64.77 10.52 -13.52
C ASP A 136 64.74 10.00 -12.05
N ASN A 137 65.91 9.54 -11.59
CA ASN A 137 66.24 9.05 -10.24
C ASN A 137 65.54 9.77 -9.06
N ALA A 138 64.84 9.02 -8.21
CA ALA A 138 64.74 9.32 -6.78
C ALA A 138 64.36 8.07 -5.97
N SER A 139 65.13 7.84 -4.91
CA SER A 139 65.06 6.74 -3.96
C SER A 139 63.81 6.75 -3.07
N ALA A 140 63.35 5.53 -2.78
CA ALA A 140 62.40 5.08 -1.76
C ALA A 140 62.06 6.05 -0.60
N ALA A 141 60.76 6.37 -0.46
CA ALA A 141 59.92 6.05 0.70
C ALA A 141 58.50 6.60 0.43
N GLY A 142 57.52 5.71 0.41
CA GLY A 142 56.15 6.01 -0.01
C GLY A 142 55.46 7.08 0.84
N LEU A 143 55.16 8.21 0.20
CA LEU A 143 54.06 9.08 0.58
C LEU A 143 52.86 8.68 -0.26
N GLY A 144 51.87 8.06 0.38
CA GLY A 144 50.57 7.76 -0.22
C GLY A 144 49.94 9.06 -0.74
N GLY A 145 49.98 9.23 -2.05
CA GLY A 145 49.42 10.38 -2.74
C GLY A 145 47.90 10.36 -2.63
N GLY A 146 47.38 11.25 -1.78
CA GLY A 146 46.02 11.74 -1.90
C GLY A 146 45.82 12.36 -3.28
N GLY A 147 44.91 11.76 -4.06
CA GLY A 147 44.39 12.31 -5.30
C GLY A 147 42.93 12.68 -5.12
N GLY A 148 42.67 13.62 -4.20
CA GLY A 148 41.35 14.20 -3.99
C GLY A 148 40.99 15.18 -5.12
N ALA A 149 39.81 14.94 -5.70
CA ALA A 149 38.85 15.90 -6.23
C ALA A 149 39.35 17.34 -6.50
N GLY A 150 39.74 17.60 -7.76
CA GLY A 150 39.62 18.92 -8.35
C GLY A 150 38.19 19.12 -8.84
N GLY A 151 37.32 19.67 -8.00
CA GLY A 151 35.93 19.98 -8.34
C GLY A 151 35.15 20.50 -7.13
N SER A 152 35.17 21.80 -6.93
CA SER A 152 34.34 22.51 -5.95
C SER A 152 32.87 22.43 -6.35
N SER A 153 32.17 21.39 -5.89
CA SER A 153 30.71 21.31 -5.80
C SER A 153 30.37 20.17 -4.84
N ALA A 154 29.42 20.41 -3.94
CA ALA A 154 29.02 19.51 -2.86
C ALA A 154 29.06 18.02 -3.26
N GLY A 155 30.07 17.30 -2.78
CA GLY A 155 30.25 15.86 -3.00
C GLY A 155 29.13 15.10 -2.33
N GLY A 156 28.07 14.84 -3.11
CA GLY A 156 26.92 14.05 -2.71
C GLY A 156 27.32 12.63 -2.37
N ALA A 157 26.43 11.95 -1.65
CA ALA A 157 26.53 10.63 -1.04
C ALA A 157 26.80 9.44 -1.99
N SER A 158 27.46 9.62 -3.13
CA SER A 158 27.75 8.60 -4.15
C SER A 158 28.74 7.53 -3.69
N ALA A 159 29.34 7.66 -2.50
CA ALA A 159 30.24 6.67 -1.91
C ALA A 159 29.53 5.67 -0.98
N GLN A 160 28.23 5.84 -0.72
CA GLN A 160 27.46 4.78 -0.09
C GLN A 160 27.12 3.75 -1.17
N GLY A 161 28.07 2.85 -1.43
CA GLY A 161 27.82 1.66 -2.24
C GLY A 161 26.53 1.01 -1.77
N GLY A 162 25.61 0.77 -2.71
CA GLY A 162 24.34 0.13 -2.42
C GLY A 162 24.58 -1.19 -1.69
N ALA A 163 23.68 -1.50 -0.74
CA ALA A 163 23.66 -2.81 -0.10
C ALA A 163 23.54 -3.87 -1.21
N GLY A 164 24.58 -4.69 -1.39
CA GLY A 164 24.66 -5.70 -2.46
C GLY A 164 26.00 -5.77 -3.20
N GLY A 165 26.89 -4.79 -3.06
CA GLY A 165 28.16 -4.71 -3.82
C GLY A 165 29.23 -5.79 -3.54
N GLY A 166 28.97 -6.78 -2.70
CA GLY A 166 29.97 -7.79 -2.27
C GLY A 166 29.48 -9.23 -2.23
N GLY A 167 28.33 -9.56 -2.82
CA GLY A 167 27.71 -10.87 -2.63
C GLY A 167 27.15 -11.07 -1.22
N VAL A 168 26.80 -9.97 -0.54
CA VAL A 168 26.14 -9.97 0.76
C VAL A 168 24.70 -9.51 0.53
N GLY A 169 23.75 -10.31 1.02
CA GLY A 169 22.33 -9.96 0.99
C GLY A 169 22.02 -8.62 1.66
N GLY A 170 20.81 -8.12 1.45
CA GLY A 170 20.40 -6.80 1.88
C GLY A 170 18.93 -6.74 2.30
N TRP A 171 18.44 -5.51 2.44
CA TRP A 171 17.03 -5.25 2.73
C TRP A 171 16.47 -4.33 1.66
N VAL A 172 15.28 -4.64 1.18
CA VAL A 172 14.56 -3.84 0.19
C VAL A 172 13.25 -3.37 0.81
N HIS A 173 12.96 -2.09 0.67
CA HIS A 173 11.75 -1.47 1.23
C HIS A 173 10.58 -1.64 0.26
N LEU A 174 9.50 -2.25 0.75
CA LEU A 174 8.22 -2.26 0.07
C LEU A 174 7.54 -0.90 0.29
N SER A 175 7.41 -0.13 -0.78
CA SER A 175 6.80 1.20 -0.74
C SER A 175 5.34 1.15 -1.17
N ASP A 176 4.53 2.06 -0.63
CA ASP A 176 3.16 2.32 -1.08
C ASP A 176 3.17 2.94 -2.48
N ALA A 177 2.32 2.43 -3.37
CA ALA A 177 2.20 2.88 -4.76
C ALA A 177 1.45 4.22 -4.91
N ARG A 178 0.90 4.80 -3.83
CA ARG A 178 0.29 6.13 -3.85
C ARG A 178 1.30 7.24 -4.12
N ASN A 179 2.53 7.05 -3.68
CA ASN A 179 3.63 8.00 -3.79
C ASN A 179 4.93 7.23 -4.11
N PRO A 180 5.06 6.70 -5.34
CA PRO A 180 6.21 5.90 -5.71
C PRO A 180 7.47 6.77 -5.67
N PRO A 181 8.55 6.33 -5.00
CA PRO A 181 9.79 7.09 -4.95
C PRO A 181 10.46 7.16 -6.31
N ASP A 182 11.25 8.22 -6.54
CA ASP A 182 12.13 8.32 -7.68
C ASP A 182 13.11 7.14 -7.72
N TYR A 183 13.57 6.76 -8.92
CA TYR A 183 14.52 5.66 -9.07
C TYR A 183 15.78 5.86 -8.22
N GLY A 184 16.11 4.85 -7.41
CA GLY A 184 17.25 4.90 -6.48
C GLY A 184 17.01 5.74 -5.21
N ARG A 185 15.79 6.24 -4.97
CA ARG A 185 15.35 6.83 -3.70
C ARG A 185 14.55 5.82 -2.89
N ILE A 186 14.51 6.07 -1.58
CA ILE A 186 13.64 5.36 -0.64
C ILE A 186 12.40 6.24 -0.44
N ALA A 187 11.23 5.62 -0.32
CA ALA A 187 9.98 6.34 -0.03
C ALA A 187 10.04 7.04 1.34
N TRP A 188 9.10 7.96 1.58
CA TRP A 188 8.96 8.58 2.89
C TRP A 188 8.64 7.53 3.96
N PRO A 189 9.11 7.69 5.22
CA PRO A 189 8.89 6.70 6.27
C PRO A 189 7.42 6.32 6.49
N GLU A 190 6.50 7.25 6.27
CA GLU A 190 5.04 7.05 6.34
C GLU A 190 4.45 6.26 5.16
N ASP A 191 5.20 6.16 4.06
CA ASP A 191 4.82 5.46 2.82
C ASP A 191 5.53 4.10 2.68
N ILE A 192 6.44 3.74 3.58
CA ILE A 192 7.08 2.42 3.61
C ILE A 192 6.17 1.45 4.34
N LEU A 193 5.67 0.43 3.65
CA LEU A 193 4.86 -0.65 4.23
C LEU A 193 5.72 -1.56 5.12
N GLY A 194 6.95 -1.80 4.71
CA GLY A 194 7.92 -2.60 5.45
C GLY A 194 9.15 -2.94 4.62
N SER A 195 9.98 -3.83 5.13
CA SER A 195 11.23 -4.25 4.50
C SER A 195 11.26 -5.77 4.34
N VAL A 196 11.78 -6.24 3.22
CA VAL A 196 12.00 -7.67 2.94
C VAL A 196 13.51 -7.90 2.85
N GLU A 197 13.98 -8.95 3.50
CA GLU A 197 15.36 -9.42 3.37
C GLU A 197 15.58 -10.03 1.98
N VAL A 198 16.76 -9.82 1.40
CA VAL A 198 17.13 -10.25 0.06
C VAL A 198 18.47 -10.97 0.14
N ASP A 199 18.60 -12.08 -0.60
CA ASP A 199 19.86 -12.82 -0.69
C ASP A 199 20.92 -12.10 -1.55
N ALA A 200 22.09 -12.70 -1.71
CA ALA A 200 23.20 -12.14 -2.48
C ALA A 200 22.88 -12.04 -3.99
N GLU A 201 21.97 -12.87 -4.47
CA GLU A 201 21.53 -12.97 -5.86
C GLU A 201 20.37 -12.00 -6.18
N GLY A 202 19.82 -11.30 -5.18
CA GLY A 202 18.72 -10.37 -5.36
C GLY A 202 17.33 -11.01 -5.28
N ASN A 203 17.21 -12.22 -4.74
CA ASN A 203 15.93 -12.85 -4.50
C ASN A 203 15.39 -12.48 -3.11
N PRO A 204 14.15 -11.99 -3.03
CA PRO A 204 13.52 -11.69 -1.75
C PRO A 204 13.23 -12.98 -0.96
N MET A 205 13.67 -12.98 0.29
CA MET A 205 13.42 -14.04 1.25
C MET A 205 12.05 -13.85 1.92
N ASN A 206 11.54 -14.91 2.54
CA ASN A 206 10.29 -14.86 3.29
C ASN A 206 10.46 -14.25 4.70
N ASN A 207 11.18 -13.12 4.79
CA ASN A 207 11.43 -12.40 6.04
C ASN A 207 11.02 -10.93 5.86
N PHE A 208 9.74 -10.66 6.10
CA PHE A 208 9.17 -9.31 6.04
C PHE A 208 9.10 -8.70 7.44
N GLN A 209 9.60 -7.48 7.56
CA GLN A 209 9.48 -6.64 8.74
C GLN A 209 8.54 -5.47 8.46
N PRO A 210 7.40 -5.37 9.16
CA PRO A 210 6.48 -4.25 8.98
C PRO A 210 7.11 -2.95 9.45
N SER A 211 6.77 -1.85 8.79
CA SER A 211 7.19 -0.52 9.21
C SER A 211 6.33 -0.03 10.38
N GLY A 212 6.97 0.49 11.43
CA GLY A 212 6.28 1.09 12.56
C GLY A 212 5.74 2.49 12.28
N THR A 213 6.14 3.11 11.17
CA THR A 213 5.79 4.51 10.82
C THR A 213 4.76 4.63 9.71
N TYR A 214 4.38 3.51 9.08
CA TYR A 214 3.42 3.49 7.98
C TYR A 214 2.07 4.08 8.38
N ARG A 215 1.49 4.89 7.48
CA ARG A 215 0.15 5.48 7.67
C ARG A 215 -0.75 5.10 6.51
N ILE A 216 -1.95 4.63 6.81
CA ILE A 216 -2.97 4.30 5.79
C ILE A 216 -3.31 5.53 4.94
N LEU A 217 -3.28 6.72 5.53
CA LEU A 217 -3.63 7.96 4.84
C LEU A 217 -2.64 9.07 5.18
N THR A 218 -2.11 9.69 4.12
CA THR A 218 -1.21 10.84 4.18
C THR A 218 -1.79 11.99 3.34
N ASN A 219 -1.05 13.09 3.22
CA ASN A 219 -1.46 14.21 2.36
C ASN A 219 -1.47 13.83 0.87
N GLU A 220 -0.66 12.82 0.48
CA GLU A 220 -0.62 12.29 -0.89
C GLU A 220 -1.84 11.42 -1.22
N GLY A 221 -2.50 10.88 -0.19
CA GLY A 221 -3.75 10.16 -0.33
C GLY A 221 -3.86 8.92 0.54
N ILE A 222 -4.86 8.12 0.22
CA ILE A 222 -5.14 6.84 0.89
C ILE A 222 -4.24 5.72 0.33
N LEU A 223 -4.09 4.63 1.08
CA LEU A 223 -3.20 3.52 0.74
C LEU A 223 -3.30 3.08 -0.74
N GLY A 224 -2.14 2.85 -1.34
CA GLY A 224 -1.95 2.37 -2.70
C GLY A 224 -1.19 1.05 -2.71
N LEU A 225 -1.91 -0.07 -2.74
CA LEU A 225 -1.27 -1.38 -2.88
C LEU A 225 -1.05 -1.72 -4.36
N SER A 226 0.03 -2.45 -4.64
CA SER A 226 0.24 -3.07 -5.95
C SER A 226 -0.97 -3.97 -6.30
N PRO A 227 -1.28 -4.18 -7.59
CA PRO A 227 -2.42 -5.01 -8.00
C PRO A 227 -2.41 -6.41 -7.36
N PHE A 228 -1.23 -7.02 -7.26
CA PHE A 228 -1.05 -8.33 -6.66
C PHE A 228 -1.35 -8.33 -5.16
N LEU A 229 -0.73 -7.42 -4.39
CA LEU A 229 -0.93 -7.34 -2.94
C LEU A 229 -2.36 -6.94 -2.60
N ARG A 230 -2.94 -6.00 -3.37
CA ARG A 230 -4.34 -5.61 -3.23
C ARG A 230 -5.28 -6.79 -3.35
N GLN A 231 -5.08 -7.63 -4.37
CA GLN A 231 -5.89 -8.82 -4.58
C GLN A 231 -5.78 -9.80 -3.39
N LYS A 232 -4.56 -10.00 -2.86
CA LYS A 232 -4.33 -10.87 -1.69
C LYS A 232 -4.98 -10.33 -0.42
N VAL A 233 -4.97 -9.01 -0.23
CA VAL A 233 -5.68 -8.37 0.89
C VAL A 233 -7.19 -8.59 0.74
N ILE A 234 -7.75 -8.40 -0.46
CA ILE A 234 -9.19 -8.62 -0.71
C ILE A 234 -9.59 -10.08 -0.44
N GLU A 235 -8.78 -11.05 -0.88
CA GLU A 235 -9.00 -12.47 -0.60
C GLU A 235 -9.06 -12.75 0.91
N LYS A 236 -8.05 -12.28 1.66
CA LYS A 236 -8.00 -12.44 3.11
C LYS A 236 -9.17 -11.75 3.82
N LEU A 237 -9.56 -10.55 3.39
CA LEU A 237 -10.72 -9.85 3.96
C LEU A 237 -12.02 -10.61 3.76
N LYS A 238 -12.21 -11.25 2.59
CA LYS A 238 -13.38 -12.09 2.33
C LYS A 238 -13.40 -13.33 3.21
N GLU A 239 -12.26 -13.96 3.44
CA GLU A 239 -12.14 -15.10 4.35
C GLU A 239 -12.51 -14.71 5.79
N GLU A 240 -11.98 -13.59 6.28
CA GLU A 240 -12.31 -13.09 7.62
C GLU A 240 -13.79 -12.69 7.73
N GLU A 241 -14.38 -12.10 6.68
CA GLU A 241 -15.81 -11.80 6.64
C GLU A 241 -16.66 -13.08 6.71
N GLN A 242 -16.26 -14.13 6.00
CA GLN A 242 -16.96 -15.42 6.07
C GLN A 242 -16.86 -16.03 7.47
N LYS A 243 -15.70 -15.95 8.13
CA LYS A 243 -15.53 -16.41 9.51
C LYS A 243 -16.44 -15.65 10.47
N GLU A 244 -16.51 -14.31 10.36
CA GLU A 244 -17.40 -13.48 11.18
C GLU A 244 -18.89 -13.82 10.99
N ARG A 245 -19.30 -14.28 9.80
CA ARG A 245 -20.69 -14.68 9.52
C ARG A 245 -21.03 -16.07 10.03
N LEU A 246 -20.03 -16.94 10.15
CA LEU A 246 -20.20 -18.33 10.58
C LEU A 246 -20.05 -18.50 12.10
N ALA A 247 -19.39 -17.56 12.77
CA ALA A 247 -19.27 -17.47 14.23
C ALA A 247 -20.56 -16.94 14.87
#